data_AF-A0A8T5LL15-F1
#
_entry.id   AF-A0A8T5LL15-F1
#
_cell.length_a   1.000
_cell.length_b   1.000
_cell.length_c   1.000
_cell.angle_alpha   90.00
_cell.angle_beta   90.00
_cell.angle_gamma   90.00
#
_symmetry.space_group_name_H-M   'P 1'
#
loop_
_entity.id
_entity.type
_entity.pdbx_description
1 polymer ?
#
loop_
_entity_poly.entity_id
_entity_poly.type
_entity_poly.pdbx_seq_one_letter_code
_entity_poly.pdbx_strand_id
1 'polypeptide(L)'
;MAEKKKPKTVDEIVAEYQKYHYHQGKDFKERIKKFEEFHDSENIHQQQFIHHADYVVFGKPTDNKNFPGAYNEAYKVLDKHLKEDTAKLEDEDKLAEILETYVDNFLQKAIGKGYTETIKHAEKEGVKGKDLRELKQSLLAPYLTDEKGRPISILDEGYIRGLKKQKKIDLIEELKGIGEKMKKGYAINLIGKATSGLISEEDRLDLAKYIAPKFKKFGWEHEDSHITRSAGEQLQHYSALITGSGDALKKAGYKLAKEEEKKK
;
A
#
# COMPACT_ATOMS: atom_id res chain seq x y z
N MET A 1 -36.43 -6.65 -8.75
CA MET A 1 -34.99 -6.91 -9.03
C MET A 1 -34.23 -5.74 -8.44
N ALA A 2 -33.34 -5.95 -7.48
CA ALA A 2 -32.54 -4.86 -6.93
C ALA A 2 -31.64 -4.32 -8.05
N GLU A 3 -31.71 -3.01 -8.32
CA GLU A 3 -30.76 -2.35 -9.22
C GLU A 3 -29.34 -2.72 -8.76
N LYS A 4 -28.59 -3.43 -9.63
CA LYS A 4 -27.17 -3.69 -9.39
C LYS A 4 -26.46 -2.34 -9.42
N LYS A 5 -26.37 -1.68 -8.25
CA LYS A 5 -25.55 -0.48 -8.08
C LYS A 5 -24.16 -0.80 -8.61
N LYS A 6 -23.66 0.04 -9.51
CA LYS A 6 -22.29 -0.09 -10.01
C LYS A 6 -21.34 -0.11 -8.80
N PRO A 7 -20.31 -0.97 -8.80
CA PRO A 7 -19.29 -0.94 -7.77
C PRO A 7 -18.69 0.46 -7.68
N LYS A 8 -18.49 0.97 -6.45
CA LYS A 8 -17.82 2.25 -6.22
C LYS A 8 -16.39 2.19 -6.76
N THR A 9 -15.93 3.31 -7.31
CA THR A 9 -14.54 3.54 -7.67
C THR A 9 -13.69 3.73 -6.42
N VAL A 10 -12.37 3.60 -6.55
CA VAL A 10 -11.41 3.81 -5.45
C VAL A 10 -11.58 5.20 -4.84
N ASP A 11 -11.71 6.24 -5.66
CA ASP A 11 -11.86 7.62 -5.19
C ASP A 11 -13.19 7.83 -4.44
N GLU A 12 -14.28 7.22 -4.91
CA GLU A 12 -15.58 7.28 -4.21
C GLU A 12 -15.52 6.59 -2.84
N ILE A 13 -14.82 5.45 -2.75
CA ILE A 13 -14.62 4.75 -1.48
C ILE A 13 -13.78 5.61 -0.53
N VAL A 14 -12.64 6.14 -0.98
CA VAL A 14 -11.80 7.02 -0.16
C VAL A 14 -12.59 8.24 0.32
N ALA A 15 -13.32 8.91 -0.58
CA ALA A 15 -14.12 10.09 -0.25
C ALA A 15 -15.25 9.77 0.75
N GLU A 16 -15.83 8.58 0.72
CA GLU A 16 -16.86 8.16 1.67
C GLU A 16 -16.35 8.17 3.12
N TYR A 17 -15.16 7.63 3.36
CA TYR A 17 -14.57 7.58 4.70
C TYR A 17 -13.96 8.93 5.10
N GLN A 18 -13.35 9.66 4.15
CA GLN A 18 -12.79 10.99 4.40
C GLN A 18 -13.82 12.05 4.85
N LYS A 19 -15.12 11.85 4.56
CA LYS A 19 -16.20 12.67 5.14
C LYS A 19 -16.28 12.60 6.67
N TYR A 20 -15.68 11.58 7.27
CA TYR A 20 -15.61 11.37 8.72
C TYR A 20 -14.24 11.74 9.29
N HIS A 21 -13.41 12.46 8.54
CA HIS A 21 -12.15 12.96 9.06
C HIS A 21 -12.41 13.86 10.29
N TYR A 22 -11.56 13.79 11.32
CA TYR A 22 -11.78 14.46 12.61
C TYR A 22 -11.95 15.99 12.50
N HIS A 23 -11.25 16.63 11.57
CA HIS A 23 -11.44 18.04 11.22
C HIS A 23 -12.83 18.42 10.64
N GLN A 24 -13.65 17.45 10.24
CA GLN A 24 -15.00 17.69 9.71
C GLN A 24 -16.07 17.88 10.82
N GLY A 25 -15.65 17.91 12.09
CA GLY A 25 -16.55 18.15 13.23
C GLY A 25 -17.46 16.98 13.59
N LYS A 26 -17.21 15.78 13.03
CA LYS A 26 -17.93 14.54 13.38
C LYS A 26 -17.51 14.05 14.76
N ASP A 27 -18.44 13.54 15.57
CA ASP A 27 -18.08 13.03 16.89
C ASP A 27 -17.30 11.71 16.82
N PHE A 28 -16.54 11.40 17.88
CA PHE A 28 -15.71 10.20 17.96
C PHE A 28 -16.50 8.90 17.70
N LYS A 29 -17.74 8.79 18.21
CA LYS A 29 -18.54 7.56 18.09
C LYS A 29 -18.96 7.31 16.64
N GLU A 30 -19.29 8.36 15.89
CA GLU A 30 -19.56 8.24 14.46
C GLU A 30 -18.31 7.80 13.68
N ARG A 31 -17.15 8.38 14.00
CA ARG A 31 -15.90 8.07 13.29
C ARG A 31 -15.39 6.66 13.58
N ILE A 32 -15.42 6.20 14.83
CA ILE A 32 -14.98 4.83 15.16
C ILE A 32 -15.92 3.77 14.58
N LYS A 33 -17.21 4.06 14.47
CA LYS A 33 -18.15 3.16 13.77
C LYS A 33 -17.80 3.04 12.29
N LYS A 34 -17.39 4.12 11.63
CA LYS A 34 -16.93 4.07 10.23
C LYS A 34 -15.63 3.29 10.07
N PHE A 35 -14.73 3.36 11.05
CA PHE A 35 -13.56 2.51 11.10
C PHE A 35 -13.93 1.02 11.23
N GLU A 36 -14.89 0.68 12.09
CA GLU A 36 -15.41 -0.69 12.21
C GLU A 36 -16.07 -1.17 10.90
N GLU A 37 -16.94 -0.35 10.30
CA GLU A 37 -17.57 -0.65 9.01
C GLU A 37 -16.53 -0.89 7.91
N PHE A 38 -15.41 -0.16 7.90
CA PHE A 38 -14.31 -0.38 6.94
C PHE A 38 -13.65 -1.76 7.09
N HIS A 39 -13.63 -2.31 8.30
CA HIS A 39 -13.01 -3.59 8.64
C HIS A 39 -14.00 -4.74 8.79
N ASP A 40 -15.29 -4.50 8.54
CA ASP A 40 -16.31 -5.53 8.51
C ASP A 40 -16.00 -6.56 7.41
N SER A 41 -16.11 -7.85 7.71
CA SER A 41 -15.84 -8.94 6.76
C SER A 41 -16.77 -8.94 5.54
N GLU A 42 -17.96 -8.36 5.65
CA GLU A 42 -18.91 -8.21 4.54
C GLU A 42 -18.59 -6.98 3.67
N ASN A 43 -17.74 -6.07 4.16
CA ASN A 43 -17.34 -4.89 3.42
C ASN A 43 -16.19 -5.20 2.44
N ILE A 44 -16.50 -5.16 1.15
CA ILE A 44 -15.55 -5.48 0.08
C ILE A 44 -14.55 -4.36 -0.23
N HIS A 45 -14.64 -3.18 0.41
CA HIS A 45 -13.83 -2.01 0.04
C HIS A 45 -12.31 -2.27 0.11
N GLN A 46 -11.83 -3.01 1.11
CA GLN A 46 -10.41 -3.41 1.18
C GLN A 46 -10.01 -4.32 0.02
N GLN A 47 -10.86 -5.29 -0.34
CA GLN A 47 -10.63 -6.16 -1.49
C GLN A 47 -10.64 -5.37 -2.80
N GLN A 48 -11.49 -4.35 -2.92
CA GLN A 48 -11.50 -3.45 -4.07
C GLN A 48 -10.20 -2.65 -4.19
N PHE A 49 -9.60 -2.19 -3.08
CA PHE A 49 -8.28 -1.56 -3.10
C PHE A 49 -7.17 -2.52 -3.50
N ILE A 50 -7.19 -3.76 -3.00
CA ILE A 50 -6.22 -4.79 -3.37
C ILE A 50 -6.32 -5.13 -4.86
N HIS A 51 -7.54 -5.34 -5.39
CA HIS A 51 -7.75 -5.59 -6.81
C HIS A 51 -7.36 -4.40 -7.68
N HIS A 52 -7.63 -3.18 -7.23
CA HIS A 52 -7.19 -1.99 -7.96
C HIS A 52 -5.67 -1.89 -8.00
N ALA A 53 -4.98 -2.15 -6.88
CA ALA A 53 -3.52 -2.15 -6.85
C ALA A 53 -2.93 -3.23 -7.76
N ASP A 54 -3.53 -4.41 -7.79
CA ASP A 54 -3.17 -5.49 -8.72
C ASP A 54 -3.30 -5.03 -10.18
N TYR A 55 -4.42 -4.38 -10.54
CA TYR A 55 -4.62 -3.84 -11.90
C TYR A 55 -3.65 -2.71 -12.25
N VAL A 56 -3.25 -1.89 -11.30
CA VAL A 56 -2.26 -0.83 -11.55
C VAL A 56 -0.87 -1.43 -11.83
N VAL A 57 -0.52 -2.52 -11.16
CA VAL A 57 0.79 -3.17 -11.32
C VAL A 57 0.81 -4.12 -12.52
N PHE A 58 -0.12 -5.07 -12.59
CA PHE A 58 -0.10 -6.18 -13.54
C PHE A 58 -1.12 -6.02 -14.68
N GLY A 59 -1.91 -4.95 -14.66
CA GLY A 59 -2.95 -4.71 -15.65
C GLY A 59 -4.22 -5.48 -15.35
N LYS A 60 -5.29 -5.11 -16.06
CA LYS A 60 -6.53 -5.86 -16.03
C LYS A 60 -6.51 -6.92 -17.13
N PRO A 61 -6.75 -8.22 -16.83
CA PRO A 61 -6.72 -9.27 -17.85
C PRO A 61 -7.62 -9.01 -19.07
N THR A 62 -8.71 -8.26 -18.89
CA THR A 62 -9.69 -7.93 -19.93
C THR A 62 -9.38 -6.61 -20.66
N ASP A 63 -8.37 -5.85 -20.25
CA ASP A 63 -8.02 -4.53 -20.82
C ASP A 63 -6.50 -4.34 -20.98
N ASN A 64 -5.89 -5.27 -21.72
CA ASN A 64 -4.46 -5.20 -22.05
C ASN A 64 -4.12 -4.07 -23.04
N LYS A 65 -5.11 -3.34 -23.55
CA LYS A 65 -4.91 -2.30 -24.59
C LYS A 65 -4.85 -0.89 -24.01
N ASN A 66 -5.70 -0.54 -23.02
CA ASN A 66 -5.73 0.83 -22.50
C ASN A 66 -4.77 1.05 -21.33
N PHE A 67 -4.57 0.03 -20.49
CA PHE A 67 -3.55 0.06 -19.44
C PHE A 67 -3.13 -1.37 -19.06
N PRO A 68 -2.03 -1.87 -19.64
CA PRO A 68 -1.59 -3.23 -19.41
C PRO A 68 -0.89 -3.42 -18.06
N GLY A 69 -0.68 -2.39 -17.25
CA GLY A 69 0.03 -2.49 -15.98
C GLY A 69 1.49 -2.07 -16.07
N ALA A 70 2.00 -1.47 -14.99
CA ALA A 70 3.38 -1.02 -14.88
C ALA A 70 4.41 -2.14 -15.17
N TYR A 71 4.18 -3.33 -14.63
CA TYR A 71 5.02 -4.50 -14.90
C TYR A 71 5.03 -4.86 -16.38
N ASN A 72 3.87 -4.89 -17.03
CA ASN A 72 3.79 -5.31 -18.43
C ASN A 72 4.40 -4.27 -19.38
N GLU A 73 4.31 -2.98 -19.07
CA GLU A 73 5.03 -1.95 -19.84
C GLU A 73 6.54 -2.09 -19.70
N ALA A 74 7.07 -2.26 -18.49
CA ALA A 74 8.48 -2.51 -18.27
C ALA A 74 8.96 -3.81 -18.95
N TYR A 75 8.16 -4.87 -18.87
CA TYR A 75 8.43 -6.15 -19.54
C TYR A 75 8.53 -5.98 -21.06
N LYS A 76 7.65 -5.19 -21.69
CA LYS A 76 7.73 -4.90 -23.13
C LYS A 76 9.04 -4.20 -23.51
N VAL A 77 9.53 -3.28 -22.67
CA VAL A 77 10.82 -2.61 -22.90
C VAL A 77 11.97 -3.60 -22.75
N LEU A 78 11.94 -4.44 -21.71
CA LEU A 78 12.92 -5.51 -21.53
C LEU A 78 12.93 -6.48 -22.74
N ASP A 79 11.77 -6.90 -23.23
CA ASP A 79 11.65 -7.81 -24.37
C ASP A 79 12.13 -7.19 -25.70
N LYS A 80 12.08 -5.87 -25.84
CA LYS A 80 12.70 -5.17 -26.99
C LYS A 80 14.23 -5.28 -26.95
N HIS A 81 14.82 -5.19 -25.76
CA HIS A 81 16.27 -5.19 -25.57
C HIS A 81 16.88 -6.59 -25.53
N LEU A 82 16.17 -7.58 -24.98
CA LEU A 82 16.61 -8.97 -24.87
C LEU A 82 15.54 -9.92 -25.41
N LYS A 83 15.87 -10.67 -26.47
CA LYS A 83 14.93 -11.63 -27.08
C LYS A 83 14.94 -13.00 -26.41
N GLU A 84 16.12 -13.51 -26.09
CA GLU A 84 16.29 -14.82 -25.47
C GLU A 84 16.33 -14.71 -23.93
N ASP A 85 15.77 -15.70 -23.24
CA ASP A 85 15.72 -15.74 -21.77
C ASP A 85 17.10 -15.80 -21.11
N THR A 86 18.08 -16.35 -21.82
CA THR A 86 19.48 -16.47 -21.38
C THR A 86 20.33 -15.24 -21.70
N ALA A 87 19.83 -14.33 -22.53
CA ALA A 87 20.55 -13.12 -22.91
C ALA A 87 20.73 -12.20 -21.69
N LYS A 88 21.83 -11.44 -21.70
CA LYS A 88 22.22 -10.57 -20.59
C LYS A 88 22.26 -9.13 -21.06
N LEU A 89 21.78 -8.22 -20.20
CA LEU A 89 21.87 -6.78 -20.45
C LEU A 89 23.03 -6.20 -19.63
N GLU A 90 23.98 -5.55 -20.30
CA GLU A 90 25.13 -4.89 -19.67
C GLU A 90 25.02 -3.37 -19.67
N ASP A 91 24.10 -2.84 -20.46
CA ASP A 91 23.85 -1.41 -20.66
C ASP A 91 23.02 -0.85 -19.51
N GLU A 92 23.63 0.02 -18.70
CA GLU A 92 23.00 0.65 -17.53
C GLU A 92 21.87 1.60 -17.93
N ASP A 93 21.98 2.27 -19.08
CA ASP A 93 20.94 3.21 -19.54
C ASP A 93 19.68 2.47 -19.97
N LYS A 94 19.84 1.30 -20.61
CA LYS A 94 18.69 0.42 -20.94
C LYS A 94 18.06 -0.21 -19.69
N LEU A 95 18.86 -0.57 -18.69
CA LEU A 95 18.35 -1.04 -17.41
C LEU A 95 17.57 0.08 -16.69
N ALA A 96 18.10 1.30 -16.69
CA ALA A 96 17.41 2.47 -16.15
C ALA A 96 16.10 2.73 -16.90
N GLU A 97 16.09 2.67 -18.23
CA GLU A 97 14.89 2.84 -19.06
C GLU A 97 13.77 1.86 -18.68
N ILE A 98 14.10 0.59 -18.43
CA ILE A 98 13.13 -0.44 -18.02
C ILE A 98 12.50 -0.09 -16.67
N LEU A 99 13.32 0.28 -15.68
CA LEU A 99 12.85 0.62 -14.34
C LEU A 99 12.10 1.94 -14.31
N GLU A 100 12.56 2.95 -15.06
CA GLU A 100 11.85 4.22 -15.21
C GLU A 100 10.49 4.01 -15.87
N THR A 101 10.41 3.18 -16.92
CA THR A 101 9.13 2.82 -17.54
C THR A 101 8.18 2.21 -16.52
N TYR A 102 8.68 1.34 -15.64
CA TYR A 102 7.88 0.76 -14.56
C TYR A 102 7.33 1.86 -13.65
N VAL A 103 8.24 2.68 -13.10
CA VAL A 103 7.91 3.71 -12.10
C VAL A 103 6.96 4.74 -12.68
N ASP A 104 7.21 5.20 -13.90
CA ASP A 104 6.37 6.20 -14.59
C ASP A 104 4.95 5.68 -14.79
N ASN A 105 4.79 4.47 -15.30
CA ASN A 105 3.46 3.88 -15.53
C ASN A 105 2.69 3.64 -14.22
N PHE A 106 3.39 3.23 -13.17
CA PHE A 106 2.78 3.07 -11.85
C PHE A 106 2.36 4.42 -11.26
N LEU A 107 3.28 5.38 -11.16
CA LEU A 107 3.02 6.67 -10.51
C LEU A 107 1.95 7.48 -11.27
N GLN A 108 1.92 7.38 -12.60
CA GLN A 108 0.87 7.99 -13.41
C GLN A 108 -0.53 7.48 -13.03
N LYS A 109 -0.67 6.23 -12.56
CA LYS A 109 -1.95 5.70 -12.06
C LYS A 109 -2.17 5.95 -10.57
N ALA A 110 -1.14 5.80 -9.75
CA ALA A 110 -1.26 5.92 -8.30
C ALA A 110 -1.48 7.37 -7.83
N ILE A 111 -0.89 8.34 -8.54
CA ILE A 111 -0.97 9.77 -8.23
C ILE A 111 -1.84 10.51 -9.26
N GLY A 112 -1.95 10.00 -10.48
CA GLY A 112 -2.78 10.62 -11.52
C GLY A 112 -2.13 11.86 -12.13
N LYS A 113 -2.94 12.89 -12.39
CA LYS A 113 -2.48 14.15 -13.02
C LYS A 113 -1.38 14.85 -12.23
N GLY A 114 -1.40 14.75 -10.91
CA GLY A 114 -0.39 15.35 -10.04
C GLY A 114 1.02 14.83 -10.33
N TYR A 115 1.17 13.56 -10.76
CA TYR A 115 2.46 13.02 -11.18
C TYR A 115 2.97 13.74 -12.43
N THR A 116 2.14 13.75 -13.48
CA THR A 116 2.49 14.37 -14.77
C THR A 116 2.81 15.85 -14.63
N GLU A 117 2.07 16.57 -13.78
CA GLU A 117 2.31 17.99 -13.50
C GLU A 117 3.62 18.20 -12.75
N THR A 118 3.89 17.38 -11.73
CA THR A 118 5.15 17.44 -10.95
C THR A 118 6.36 17.19 -11.84
N ILE A 119 6.35 16.13 -12.65
CA ILE A 119 7.45 15.80 -13.55
C ILE A 119 7.66 16.91 -14.59
N LYS A 120 6.59 17.38 -15.25
CA LYS A 120 6.68 18.48 -16.22
C LYS A 120 7.22 19.76 -15.61
N HIS A 121 6.86 20.06 -14.36
CA HIS A 121 7.39 21.23 -13.66
C HIS A 121 8.88 21.06 -13.37
N ALA A 122 9.29 19.92 -12.82
CA ALA A 122 10.70 19.62 -12.56
C ALA A 122 11.56 19.71 -13.84
N GLU A 123 11.09 19.16 -14.96
CA GLU A 123 11.78 19.26 -16.25
C GLU A 123 11.93 20.70 -16.75
N LYS A 124 10.92 21.56 -16.52
CA LYS A 124 10.98 23.00 -16.83
C LYS A 124 12.00 23.74 -15.97
N GLU A 125 12.13 23.35 -14.70
CA GLU A 125 13.16 23.84 -13.78
C GLU A 125 14.56 23.25 -14.07
N GLY A 126 14.68 22.41 -15.10
CA GLY A 126 15.95 21.85 -15.55
C GLY A 126 16.36 20.54 -14.85
N VAL A 127 15.50 19.97 -14.01
CA VAL A 127 15.74 18.67 -13.35
C VAL A 127 15.72 17.56 -14.39
N LYS A 128 16.83 16.84 -14.55
CA LYS A 128 17.02 15.79 -15.58
C LYS A 128 17.89 14.65 -15.07
N GLY A 129 17.86 13.53 -15.78
CA GLY A 129 18.76 12.40 -15.54
C GLY A 129 18.64 11.88 -14.11
N LYS A 130 19.74 11.92 -13.36
CA LYS A 130 19.82 11.43 -11.98
C LYS A 130 18.85 12.16 -11.04
N ASP A 131 18.81 13.48 -11.07
CA ASP A 131 17.97 14.27 -10.16
C ASP A 131 16.48 13.99 -10.41
N LEU A 132 16.12 13.75 -11.68
CA LEU A 132 14.75 13.36 -12.03
C LEU A 132 14.42 11.96 -11.52
N ARG A 133 15.37 11.02 -11.56
CA ARG A 133 15.22 9.68 -10.96
C ARG A 133 15.05 9.74 -9.45
N GLU A 134 15.82 10.58 -8.75
CA GLU A 134 15.69 10.79 -7.31
C GLU A 134 14.31 11.37 -6.95
N LEU A 135 13.78 12.30 -7.75
CA LEU A 135 12.41 12.80 -7.60
C LEU A 135 11.38 11.68 -7.78
N LYS A 136 11.47 10.89 -8.86
CA LYS A 136 10.58 9.73 -9.09
C LYS A 136 10.65 8.74 -7.92
N GLN A 137 11.84 8.52 -7.38
CA GLN A 137 12.08 7.62 -6.25
C GLN A 137 11.44 8.12 -4.95
N SER A 138 11.52 9.42 -4.68
CA SER A 138 10.81 10.08 -3.58
C SER A 138 9.29 9.87 -3.68
N LEU A 139 8.72 10.05 -4.87
CA LEU A 139 7.29 9.83 -5.12
C LEU A 139 6.90 8.35 -4.99
N LEU A 140 7.81 7.42 -5.28
CA LEU A 140 7.60 5.98 -5.17
C LEU A 140 7.72 5.46 -3.73
N ALA A 141 8.46 6.14 -2.87
CA ALA A 141 8.79 5.71 -1.51
C ALA A 141 7.59 5.22 -0.65
N PRO A 142 6.38 5.85 -0.73
CA PRO A 142 5.22 5.37 0.03
C PRO A 142 4.65 4.02 -0.44
N TYR A 143 5.04 3.56 -1.64
CA TYR A 143 4.44 2.40 -2.31
C TYR A 143 5.39 1.20 -2.40
N LEU A 144 6.70 1.44 -2.30
CA LEU A 144 7.71 0.40 -2.45
C LEU A 144 8.66 0.41 -1.24
N THR A 145 8.39 -0.49 -0.29
CA THR A 145 9.16 -0.61 0.95
C THR A 145 9.66 -2.04 1.18
N ASP A 146 10.70 -2.17 1.99
CA ASP A 146 11.14 -3.46 2.54
C ASP A 146 10.22 -3.95 3.66
N GLU A 147 10.55 -5.11 4.24
CA GLU A 147 9.78 -5.72 5.34
C GLU A 147 9.75 -4.86 6.61
N LYS A 148 10.69 -3.92 6.75
CA LYS A 148 10.78 -2.98 7.87
C LYS A 148 10.08 -1.64 7.56
N GLY A 149 9.42 -1.53 6.41
CA GLY A 149 8.76 -0.29 5.97
C GLY A 149 9.73 0.78 5.47
N ARG A 150 11.00 0.44 5.20
CA ARG A 150 11.98 1.39 4.65
C ARG A 150 11.82 1.45 3.14
N PRO A 151 11.82 2.64 2.51
CA PRO A 151 11.75 2.76 1.06
C PRO A 151 12.84 1.97 0.35
N ILE A 152 12.50 1.28 -0.75
CA ILE A 152 13.47 0.62 -1.62
C ILE A 152 13.73 1.50 -2.82
N SER A 153 15.00 1.80 -3.07
CA SER A 153 15.42 2.63 -4.19
C SER A 153 15.81 1.83 -5.41
N ILE A 154 14.88 1.67 -6.35
CA ILE A 154 15.12 0.90 -7.59
C ILE A 154 15.70 1.76 -8.71
N LEU A 155 15.60 3.10 -8.63
CA LEU A 155 16.20 4.01 -9.61
C LEU A 155 17.62 4.47 -9.25
N ASP A 156 18.14 4.03 -8.11
CA ASP A 156 19.50 4.34 -7.66
C ASP A 156 20.53 3.61 -8.52
N GLU A 157 21.67 4.29 -8.76
CA GLU A 157 22.78 3.73 -9.54
C GLU A 157 23.28 2.38 -8.99
N GLY A 158 23.31 2.23 -7.67
CA GLY A 158 23.74 0.99 -7.03
C GLY A 158 22.80 -0.18 -7.35
N TYR A 159 21.50 0.07 -7.37
CA TYR A 159 20.50 -0.94 -7.71
C TYR A 159 20.59 -1.31 -9.19
N ILE A 160 20.59 -0.31 -10.09
CA ILE A 160 20.73 -0.50 -11.55
C ILE A 160 22.00 -1.27 -11.88
N ARG A 161 23.14 -0.91 -11.28
CA ARG A 161 24.42 -1.59 -11.48
C ARG A 161 24.38 -3.05 -10.99
N GLY A 162 23.63 -3.32 -9.93
CA GLY A 162 23.41 -4.67 -9.39
C GLY A 162 22.66 -5.60 -10.35
N LEU A 163 21.89 -5.04 -11.29
CA LEU A 163 21.16 -5.81 -12.31
C LEU A 163 22.00 -6.18 -13.54
N LYS A 164 23.19 -5.59 -13.69
CA LYS A 164 24.06 -5.87 -14.84
C LYS A 164 24.40 -7.35 -14.93
N LYS A 165 24.45 -7.87 -16.16
CA LYS A 165 24.82 -9.26 -16.47
C LYS A 165 23.85 -10.32 -15.93
N GLN A 166 22.75 -9.91 -15.30
CA GLN A 166 21.64 -10.82 -15.02
C GLN A 166 21.01 -11.26 -16.33
N LYS A 167 20.47 -12.49 -16.36
CA LYS A 167 19.77 -12.99 -17.54
C LYS A 167 18.41 -12.31 -17.63
N LYS A 168 17.83 -12.26 -18.83
CA LYS A 168 16.45 -11.77 -19.05
C LYS A 168 15.47 -12.43 -18.08
N ILE A 169 15.56 -13.74 -17.87
CA ILE A 169 14.67 -14.46 -16.95
C ILE A 169 14.79 -13.96 -15.50
N ASP A 170 16.00 -13.68 -15.04
CA ASP A 170 16.25 -13.14 -13.69
C ASP A 170 15.70 -11.71 -13.57
N LEU A 171 15.88 -10.90 -14.60
CA LEU A 171 15.30 -9.54 -14.66
C LEU A 171 13.77 -9.57 -14.66
N ILE A 172 13.15 -10.54 -15.36
CA ILE A 172 11.70 -10.75 -15.33
C ILE A 172 11.23 -11.05 -13.90
N GLU A 173 11.93 -11.94 -13.19
CA GLU A 173 11.62 -12.28 -11.80
C GLU A 173 11.78 -11.08 -10.88
N GLU A 174 12.83 -10.26 -11.05
CA GLU A 174 13.01 -9.03 -10.28
C GLU A 174 11.86 -8.04 -10.51
N LEU A 175 11.46 -7.81 -11.78
CA LEU A 175 10.33 -6.94 -12.10
C LEU A 175 9.00 -7.44 -11.49
N LYS A 176 8.79 -8.76 -11.43
CA LYS A 176 7.64 -9.35 -10.74
C LYS A 176 7.74 -9.14 -9.22
N GLY A 177 8.92 -9.33 -8.65
CA GLY A 177 9.18 -9.10 -7.23
C GLY A 177 8.92 -7.66 -6.79
N ILE A 178 9.36 -6.69 -7.60
CA ILE A 178 9.00 -5.27 -7.45
C ILE A 178 7.47 -5.11 -7.49
N GLY A 179 6.80 -5.74 -8.46
CA GLY A 179 5.35 -5.65 -8.61
C GLY A 179 4.56 -6.16 -7.42
N GLU A 180 4.94 -7.31 -6.87
CA GLU A 180 4.29 -7.85 -5.67
C GLU A 180 4.43 -6.92 -4.47
N LYS A 181 5.62 -6.32 -4.27
CA LYS A 181 5.84 -5.32 -3.22
C LYS A 181 5.03 -4.06 -3.45
N MET A 182 4.99 -3.53 -4.68
CA MET A 182 4.24 -2.33 -5.04
C MET A 182 2.73 -2.54 -4.93
N LYS A 183 2.21 -3.69 -5.33
CA LYS A 183 0.80 -4.07 -5.17
C LYS A 183 0.41 -3.99 -3.69
N LYS A 184 1.21 -4.61 -2.83
CA LYS A 184 0.98 -4.60 -1.38
C LYS A 184 1.08 -3.19 -0.79
N GLY A 185 2.15 -2.46 -1.10
CA GLY A 185 2.35 -1.10 -0.59
C GLY A 185 1.29 -0.11 -1.07
N TYR A 186 0.84 -0.22 -2.32
CA TYR A 186 -0.22 0.63 -2.84
C TYR A 186 -1.59 0.32 -2.23
N ALA A 187 -1.93 -0.96 -2.05
CA ALA A 187 -3.14 -1.34 -1.34
C ALA A 187 -3.14 -0.79 0.10
N ILE A 188 -2.02 -0.92 0.82
CA ILE A 188 -1.84 -0.34 2.16
C ILE A 188 -2.00 1.19 2.12
N ASN A 189 -1.41 1.87 1.12
CA ASN A 189 -1.55 3.31 0.96
C ASN A 189 -3.01 3.73 0.75
N LEU A 190 -3.78 3.01 -0.07
CA LEU A 190 -5.20 3.29 -0.29
C LEU A 190 -6.04 3.05 0.96
N ILE A 191 -5.78 1.96 1.68
CA ILE A 191 -6.42 1.68 2.98
C ILE A 191 -6.11 2.80 3.98
N GLY A 192 -4.83 3.21 4.06
CA GLY A 192 -4.40 4.32 4.90
C GLY A 192 -5.06 5.63 4.49
N LYS A 193 -5.14 5.94 3.19
CA LYS A 193 -5.87 7.12 2.68
C LYS A 193 -7.35 7.11 3.04
N ALA A 194 -8.02 5.96 2.98
CA ALA A 194 -9.43 5.88 3.33
C ALA A 194 -9.64 6.06 4.85
N THR A 195 -8.79 5.46 5.68
CA THR A 195 -8.96 5.46 7.13
C THR A 195 -8.25 6.61 7.85
N SER A 196 -7.39 7.35 7.14
CA SER A 196 -6.63 8.48 7.69
C SER A 196 -7.56 9.53 8.27
N GLY A 197 -7.28 9.93 9.50
CA GLY A 197 -8.02 10.96 10.21
C GLY A 197 -9.41 10.54 10.69
N LEU A 198 -9.81 9.27 10.58
CA LEU A 198 -10.99 8.79 11.31
C LEU A 198 -10.77 8.94 12.83
N ILE A 199 -9.57 8.62 13.30
CA ILE A 199 -9.12 8.82 14.68
C ILE A 199 -7.88 9.70 14.66
N SER A 200 -7.81 10.66 15.59
CA SER A 200 -6.61 11.46 15.84
C SER A 200 -5.94 11.07 17.17
N GLU A 201 -4.74 11.59 17.44
CA GLU A 201 -4.11 11.41 18.76
C GLU A 201 -4.90 12.07 19.90
N GLU A 202 -5.75 13.06 19.61
CA GLU A 202 -6.65 13.66 20.61
C GLU A 202 -7.71 12.66 21.11
N ASP A 203 -8.08 11.70 20.25
CA ASP A 203 -9.05 10.65 20.58
C ASP A 203 -8.45 9.53 21.44
N ARG A 204 -7.14 9.54 21.72
CA ARG A 204 -6.40 8.44 22.36
C ARG A 204 -7.06 7.92 23.64
N LEU A 205 -7.61 8.81 24.47
CA LEU A 205 -8.28 8.43 25.72
C LEU A 205 -9.65 7.81 25.49
N ASP A 206 -10.42 8.36 24.55
CA ASP A 206 -11.75 7.86 24.21
C ASP A 206 -11.67 6.53 23.47
N LEU A 207 -10.68 6.37 22.59
CA LEU A 207 -10.36 5.11 21.94
C LEU A 207 -9.99 4.02 22.95
N ALA A 208 -9.10 4.32 23.90
CA ALA A 208 -8.70 3.34 24.91
C ALA A 208 -9.90 2.85 25.73
N LYS A 209 -10.77 3.77 26.17
CA LYS A 209 -12.02 3.44 26.88
C LYS A 209 -12.98 2.63 26.01
N TYR A 210 -13.02 2.92 24.71
CA TYR A 210 -13.90 2.25 23.76
C TYR A 210 -13.47 0.81 23.46
N ILE A 211 -12.16 0.56 23.27
CA ILE A 211 -11.64 -0.74 22.82
C ILE A 211 -11.37 -1.73 23.97
N ALA A 212 -10.94 -1.25 25.14
CA ALA A 212 -10.62 -2.10 26.28
C ALA A 212 -11.72 -3.15 26.64
N PRO A 213 -13.01 -2.77 26.76
CA PRO A 213 -14.05 -3.76 27.05
C PRO A 213 -14.26 -4.77 25.91
N LYS A 214 -13.94 -4.41 24.65
CA LYS A 214 -14.04 -5.33 23.52
C LYS A 214 -12.93 -6.37 23.56
N PHE A 215 -11.68 -5.98 23.77
CA PHE A 215 -10.57 -6.91 23.95
C PHE A 215 -10.87 -7.94 25.04
N LYS A 216 -11.33 -7.48 26.21
CA LYS A 216 -11.76 -8.35 27.31
C LYS A 216 -12.88 -9.30 26.90
N LYS A 217 -13.91 -8.81 26.18
CA LYS A 217 -15.02 -9.64 25.68
C LYS A 217 -14.55 -10.74 24.73
N PHE A 218 -13.55 -10.46 23.90
CA PHE A 218 -12.95 -11.44 22.99
C PHE A 218 -11.85 -12.30 23.64
N GLY A 219 -11.57 -12.11 24.93
CA GLY A 219 -10.62 -12.91 25.70
C GLY A 219 -9.15 -12.60 25.42
N TRP A 220 -8.85 -11.42 24.87
CA TRP A 220 -7.48 -10.96 24.64
C TRP A 220 -7.03 -10.03 25.76
N GLU A 221 -5.86 -10.33 26.32
CA GLU A 221 -5.26 -9.59 27.43
C GLU A 221 -3.83 -9.17 27.09
N HIS A 222 -3.38 -8.07 27.66
CA HIS A 222 -2.01 -7.56 27.53
C HIS A 222 -1.58 -6.92 28.85
N GLU A 223 -0.30 -7.01 29.19
CA GLU A 223 0.28 -6.46 30.42
C GLU A 223 0.09 -4.93 30.50
N ASP A 224 0.43 -4.21 29.44
CA ASP A 224 0.15 -2.79 29.31
C ASP A 224 -1.31 -2.45 28.94
N SER A 225 -1.87 -1.43 29.60
CA SER A 225 -3.18 -0.84 29.31
C SER A 225 -3.20 -0.09 27.98
N HIS A 226 -4.34 -0.08 27.26
CA HIS A 226 -4.48 0.65 26.00
C HIS A 226 -4.15 2.16 26.14
N ILE A 227 -4.39 2.74 27.32
CA ILE A 227 -4.16 4.18 27.56
C ILE A 227 -2.69 4.61 27.44
N THR A 228 -1.74 3.68 27.60
CA THR A 228 -0.30 3.99 27.50
C THR A 228 0.21 4.01 26.06
N ARG A 229 -0.63 3.60 25.09
CA ARG A 229 -0.29 3.50 23.67
C ARG A 229 -0.77 4.71 22.89
N SER A 230 -0.06 5.06 21.82
CA SER A 230 -0.52 6.05 20.84
C SER A 230 -1.87 5.66 20.23
N ALA A 231 -2.62 6.62 19.70
CA ALA A 231 -3.88 6.31 19.01
C ALA A 231 -3.64 5.42 17.78
N GLY A 232 -2.52 5.63 17.08
CA GLY A 232 -2.08 4.76 15.98
C GLY A 232 -1.90 3.30 16.39
N GLU A 233 -1.17 3.03 17.48
CA GLU A 233 -0.98 1.66 18.00
C GLU A 233 -2.31 1.05 18.47
N GLN A 234 -3.14 1.83 19.16
CA GLN A 234 -4.46 1.38 19.59
C GLN A 234 -5.33 0.98 18.39
N LEU A 235 -5.33 1.77 17.32
CA LEU A 235 -6.06 1.46 16.09
C LEU A 235 -5.53 0.22 15.39
N GLN A 236 -4.21 0.04 15.32
CA GLN A 236 -3.61 -1.16 14.73
C GLN A 236 -4.05 -2.42 15.48
N HIS A 237 -3.99 -2.39 16.81
CA HIS A 237 -4.46 -3.50 17.63
C HIS A 237 -5.96 -3.71 17.44
N TYR A 238 -6.74 -2.63 17.39
CA TYR A 238 -8.19 -2.75 17.23
C TYR A 238 -8.59 -3.32 15.88
N SER A 239 -7.93 -2.90 14.80
CA SER A 239 -8.05 -3.49 13.45
C SER A 239 -7.76 -5.00 13.48
N ALA A 240 -6.68 -5.41 14.13
CA ALA A 240 -6.33 -6.83 14.27
C ALA A 240 -7.41 -7.62 15.04
N LEU A 241 -8.00 -7.04 16.09
CA LEU A 241 -9.09 -7.65 16.84
C LEU A 241 -10.33 -7.88 15.96
N ILE A 242 -10.81 -6.83 15.28
CA ILE A 242 -12.06 -6.90 14.51
C ILE A 242 -11.93 -7.70 13.21
N THR A 243 -10.72 -7.79 12.65
CA THR A 243 -10.43 -8.66 11.50
C THR A 243 -10.14 -10.11 11.89
N GLY A 244 -10.11 -10.43 13.20
CA GLY A 244 -9.79 -11.78 13.69
C GLY A 244 -8.32 -12.19 13.51
N SER A 245 -7.42 -11.22 13.33
CA SER A 245 -5.99 -11.43 13.09
C SER A 245 -5.23 -11.78 14.38
N GLY A 246 -5.47 -12.98 14.91
CA GLY A 246 -4.86 -13.45 16.17
C GLY A 246 -3.34 -13.44 16.18
N ASP A 247 -2.69 -13.75 15.05
CA ASP A 247 -1.23 -13.70 14.95
C ASP A 247 -0.67 -12.27 15.06
N ALA A 248 -1.39 -11.27 14.55
CA ALA A 248 -1.01 -9.87 14.69
C ALA A 248 -1.14 -9.43 16.16
N LEU A 249 -2.19 -9.86 16.86
CA LEU A 249 -2.36 -9.60 18.29
C LEU A 249 -1.26 -10.28 19.13
N LYS A 250 -0.91 -11.54 18.84
CA LYS A 250 0.20 -12.24 19.52
C LYS A 250 1.54 -11.54 19.30
N LYS A 251 1.83 -11.10 18.07
CA LYS A 251 3.03 -10.31 17.76
C LYS A 251 3.05 -8.97 18.50
N ALA A 252 1.88 -8.40 18.77
CA ALA A 252 1.71 -7.18 19.56
C ALA A 252 1.70 -7.44 21.09
N GLY A 253 2.00 -8.66 21.55
CA GLY A 253 2.14 -8.98 22.98
C GLY A 253 0.85 -9.44 23.67
N TYR A 254 -0.27 -9.56 22.95
CA TYR A 254 -1.52 -10.04 23.55
C TYR A 254 -1.51 -11.57 23.74
N LYS A 255 -2.16 -12.03 24.82
CA LYS A 255 -2.37 -13.44 25.14
C LYS A 255 -3.87 -13.73 25.22
N LEU A 256 -4.26 -14.96 24.90
CA LEU A 256 -5.63 -15.43 25.13
C LEU A 256 -5.76 -15.84 26.59
N ALA A 257 -6.73 -15.28 27.32
CA ALA A 257 -6.96 -15.57 28.73
C ALA A 257 -7.14 -17.08 29.02
N LYS A 258 -7.64 -17.85 28.05
CA LYS A 258 -7.83 -19.31 28.16
C LYS A 258 -6.56 -20.16 27.96
N GLU A 259 -5.45 -19.60 27.46
CA GLU A 259 -4.17 -20.33 27.37
C GLU A 259 -3.44 -20.39 28.73
N GLU A 260 -3.74 -19.46 29.65
CA GLU A 260 -3.13 -19.45 30.99
C GLU A 260 -3.75 -20.46 31.96
N GLU A 261 -5.04 -20.80 31.81
CA GLU A 261 -5.72 -21.80 32.66
C GLU A 261 -5.22 -23.24 32.44
N LYS A 262 -4.59 -23.54 31.29
CA LYS A 262 -4.02 -24.87 31.00
C LYS A 262 -2.57 -25.05 31.45
N LYS A 263 -1.93 -23.99 31.94
CA LYS A 263 -0.52 -23.99 32.38
C LYS A 263 -0.34 -23.79 33.89
N LYS A 264 -1.43 -23.71 34.65
CA LYS A 264 -1.46 -23.74 36.12
C LYS A 264 -2.07 -25.06 36.60
#